data_AF-X1LPA4-F1
#
_entry.id   AF-X1LPA4-F1
#
_cell.length_a   1.000
_cell.length_b   1.000
_cell.length_c   1.000
_cell.angle_alpha   90.00
_cell.angle_beta   90.00
_cell.angle_gamma   90.00
#
_symmetry.space_group_name_H-M   'P 1'
#
loop_
_entity.id
_entity.type
_entity.pdbx_description
1 polymer ?
#
loop_
_entity_poly.entity_id
_entity_poly.type
_entity_poly.pdbx_seq_one_letter_code
_entity_poly.pdbx_strand_id
1 'polypeptide(L)'
;CKQYNTDPRGVYQNHLTRLKQLARRGVGKLNSQTADAAFKKAAENGQLATEGFVRCRNFVKGWLRYADPKTRLIPRNLDRDKDIWNAQDSAADNYPFMVLTAAITEFFGLG
;
A
#
# COMPACT_ATOMS: atom_id res chain seq x y z
N CYS A 1 46.25 5.08 -0.36
CA CYS A 1 46.76 4.88 -1.75
C CYS A 1 47.87 3.83 -1.90
N LYS A 2 48.79 3.61 -0.94
CA LYS A 2 49.83 2.54 -1.06
C LYS A 2 49.31 1.10 -0.86
N GLN A 3 48.18 0.92 -0.17
CA GLN A 3 47.63 -0.40 0.17
C GLN A 3 46.89 -1.10 -0.99
N TYR A 4 46.51 -0.37 -2.04
CA TYR A 4 45.70 -0.90 -3.15
C TYR A 4 46.25 -0.53 -4.55
N ASN A 5 47.52 -0.10 -4.63
CA ASN A 5 48.20 0.33 -5.85
C ASN A 5 47.32 1.14 -6.84
N THR A 6 46.51 2.04 -6.28
CA THR A 6 45.52 2.81 -7.03
C THR A 6 45.74 4.29 -6.73
N ASP A 7 46.11 5.03 -7.77
CA ASP A 7 46.07 6.50 -7.77
C ASP A 7 44.59 6.93 -7.81
N PRO A 8 44.13 7.82 -6.90
CA PRO A 8 42.81 8.42 -6.98
C PRO A 8 42.43 8.86 -8.40
N ARG A 9 43.34 9.44 -9.18
CA ARG A 9 43.06 9.82 -10.58
C ARG A 9 42.85 8.62 -11.50
N GLY A 10 43.64 7.57 -11.34
CA GLY A 10 43.55 6.35 -12.15
C GLY A 10 42.23 5.61 -11.98
N VAL A 11 41.67 5.60 -10.76
CA VAL A 11 40.34 5.00 -10.50
C VAL A 11 39.25 5.70 -11.32
N TYR A 12 39.24 7.04 -11.35
CA TYR A 12 38.25 7.78 -12.14
C TYR A 12 38.44 7.58 -13.64
N GLN A 13 39.69 7.56 -14.12
CA GLN A 13 40.00 7.41 -15.55
C GLN A 13 39.61 6.02 -16.07
N ASN A 14 39.83 4.96 -15.29
CA ASN A 14 39.46 3.59 -15.65
C ASN A 14 37.94 3.39 -15.77
N HIS A 15 37.16 4.17 -15.02
CA HIS A 15 35.70 4.05 -15.02
C HIS A 15 34.99 5.15 -15.83
N LEU A 16 35.73 6.15 -16.30
CA LEU A 16 35.18 7.32 -17.01
C LEU A 16 34.36 6.91 -18.24
N THR A 17 34.86 5.93 -19.00
CA THR A 17 34.19 5.41 -20.20
C THR A 17 32.86 4.75 -19.86
N ARG A 18 32.83 3.94 -18.79
CA ARG A 18 31.61 3.29 -18.29
C ARG A 18 30.61 4.31 -17.75
N LEU A 19 31.08 5.31 -17.00
CA LEU A 19 30.24 6.39 -16.48
C LEU A 19 29.63 7.23 -17.61
N LYS A 20 30.42 7.57 -18.63
CA LYS A 20 29.91 8.27 -19.84
C LYS A 20 28.89 7.42 -20.60
N GLN A 21 29.10 6.10 -20.71
CA GLN A 21 28.13 5.20 -21.33
C GLN A 21 26.82 5.12 -20.53
N LEU A 22 26.89 5.04 -19.20
CA LEU A 22 25.71 5.05 -18.33
C LEU A 22 24.96 6.38 -18.41
N ALA A 23 25.68 7.51 -18.43
CA ALA A 23 25.09 8.83 -18.60
C ALA A 23 24.37 8.97 -19.96
N ARG A 24 24.97 8.47 -21.05
CA ARG A 24 24.35 8.46 -22.39
C ARG A 24 23.15 7.53 -22.49
N ARG A 25 23.20 6.36 -21.84
CA ARG A 25 22.07 5.42 -21.79
C ARG A 25 20.93 5.90 -20.88
N GLY A 26 21.22 6.80 -19.95
CA GLY A 26 20.28 7.28 -18.93
C GLY A 26 20.11 6.25 -17.83
N VAL A 27 20.63 6.54 -16.65
CA VAL A 27 20.39 5.70 -15.46
C VAL A 27 18.91 5.85 -15.09
N GLY A 28 18.14 4.76 -15.23
CA GLY A 28 16.70 4.75 -14.95
C GLY A 28 15.78 4.92 -16.16
N LYS A 29 16.30 5.03 -17.38
CA LYS A 29 15.46 5.04 -18.59
C LYS A 29 14.96 3.62 -18.86
N LEU A 30 13.76 3.30 -18.40
CA LEU A 30 13.04 2.10 -18.82
C LEU A 30 12.81 2.19 -20.33
N ASN A 31 13.13 1.12 -21.08
CA ASN A 31 12.77 1.02 -22.50
C ASN A 31 11.24 1.18 -22.62
N SER A 32 10.74 1.77 -23.71
CA SER A 32 9.29 2.03 -23.87
C SER A 32 8.45 0.78 -23.64
N GLN A 33 8.92 -0.37 -24.13
CA GLN A 33 8.28 -1.67 -23.92
C GLN A 33 8.24 -2.10 -22.44
N THR A 34 9.29 -1.82 -21.67
CA THR A 34 9.32 -2.11 -20.22
C THR A 34 8.48 -1.13 -19.42
N ALA A 35 8.40 0.13 -19.87
CA ALA A 35 7.54 1.14 -19.27
C ALA A 35 6.06 0.81 -19.51
N ASP A 36 5.70 0.39 -20.72
CA ASP A 36 4.35 -0.05 -21.08
C ASP A 36 3.94 -1.31 -20.30
N ALA A 37 4.86 -2.29 -20.16
CA ALA A 37 4.61 -3.48 -19.36
C ALA A 37 4.44 -3.14 -17.86
N ALA A 38 5.25 -2.23 -17.32
CA ALA A 38 5.12 -1.77 -15.94
C ALA A 38 3.80 -1.01 -15.73
N PHE A 39 3.39 -0.18 -16.71
CA PHE A 39 2.14 0.56 -16.67
C PHE A 39 0.92 -0.37 -16.72
N LYS A 40 0.94 -1.37 -17.60
CA LYS A 40 -0.11 -2.40 -17.68
C LYS A 40 -0.22 -3.17 -16.36
N LYS A 41 0.91 -3.59 -15.78
CA LYS A 41 0.93 -4.28 -14.49
C LYS A 41 0.42 -3.38 -13.35
N ALA A 42 0.74 -2.09 -13.37
CA ALA A 42 0.22 -1.13 -12.40
C ALA A 42 -1.31 -1.00 -12.51
N ALA A 43 -1.86 -0.98 -13.74
CA ALA A 43 -3.30 -0.94 -13.96
C ALA A 43 -4.00 -2.21 -13.46
N GLU A 44 -3.45 -3.40 -13.73
CA GLU A 44 -3.95 -4.69 -13.22
C GLU A 44 -3.95 -4.73 -11.69
N ASN A 45 -2.83 -4.33 -11.07
CA ASN A 45 -2.73 -4.23 -9.62
C ASN A 45 -3.73 -3.21 -9.04
N GLY A 46 -3.98 -2.11 -9.74
CA GLY A 46 -4.96 -1.10 -9.35
C GLY A 46 -6.39 -1.64 -9.31
N GLN A 47 -6.76 -2.51 -10.27
CA GLN A 47 -8.06 -3.18 -10.27
C GLN A 47 -8.21 -4.12 -9.06
N LEU A 48 -7.19 -4.94 -8.80
CA LEU A 48 -7.19 -5.86 -7.64
C LEU A 48 -7.25 -5.10 -6.31
N ALA A 49 -6.50 -4.00 -6.19
CA ALA A 49 -6.53 -3.15 -5.00
C ALA A 49 -7.90 -2.51 -4.80
N THR A 50 -8.53 -2.03 -5.88
CA THR A 50 -9.88 -1.46 -5.85
C THR A 50 -10.91 -2.49 -5.41
N GLU A 51 -10.81 -3.71 -5.92
CA GLU A 51 -11.70 -4.80 -5.51
C GLU A 51 -11.57 -5.12 -4.01
N GLY A 52 -10.34 -5.23 -3.51
CA GLY A 52 -10.06 -5.43 -2.09
C GLY A 52 -10.65 -4.31 -1.23
N PHE A 53 -10.45 -3.05 -1.65
CA PHE A 53 -11.02 -1.89 -0.96
C PHE A 53 -12.55 -1.92 -0.93
N VAL A 54 -13.21 -2.23 -2.04
CA VAL A 54 -14.67 -2.33 -2.11
C VAL A 54 -15.19 -3.44 -1.21
N ARG A 55 -14.52 -4.60 -1.17
CA ARG A 55 -14.86 -5.71 -0.26
C ARG A 55 -14.77 -5.28 1.20
N CYS A 56 -13.68 -4.63 1.60
CA CYS A 56 -13.52 -4.09 2.96
C CYS A 56 -14.62 -3.07 3.29
N ARG A 57 -14.88 -2.10 2.39
CA ARG A 57 -15.94 -1.11 2.57
C ARG A 57 -17.32 -1.76 2.75
N ASN A 58 -17.64 -2.77 1.95
CA ASN A 58 -18.92 -3.48 2.04
C ASN A 58 -19.03 -4.27 3.36
N PHE A 59 -17.93 -4.87 3.81
CA PHE A 59 -17.85 -5.52 5.11
C PHE A 59 -18.12 -4.54 6.25
N VAL A 60 -17.44 -3.38 6.27
CA VAL A 60 -17.69 -2.30 7.25
C VAL A 60 -19.15 -1.88 7.25
N LYS A 61 -19.72 -1.60 6.06
CA LYS A 61 -21.12 -1.22 5.92
C LYS A 61 -22.07 -2.30 6.42
N GLY A 62 -21.75 -3.57 6.18
CA GLY A 62 -22.54 -4.71 6.67
C GLY A 62 -22.62 -4.71 8.18
N TRP A 63 -21.48 -4.58 8.87
CA TRP A 63 -21.42 -4.52 10.33
C TRP A 63 -22.07 -3.25 10.91
N LEU A 64 -21.91 -2.09 10.28
CA LEU A 64 -22.56 -0.85 10.71
C LEU A 64 -24.09 -0.93 10.72
N ARG A 65 -24.71 -1.81 9.92
CA ARG A 65 -26.16 -2.05 9.96
C ARG A 65 -26.63 -2.70 11.26
N TYR A 66 -25.73 -3.43 11.93
CA TYR A 66 -25.99 -4.09 13.20
C TYR A 66 -25.51 -3.27 14.40
N ALA A 67 -24.96 -2.07 14.17
CA ALA A 67 -24.57 -1.17 15.24
C ALA A 67 -25.80 -0.72 16.02
N ASP A 68 -25.69 -0.71 17.35
CA ASP A 68 -26.75 -0.26 18.22
C ASP A 68 -27.12 1.21 17.91
N PRO A 69 -28.41 1.56 17.73
CA PRO A 69 -28.81 2.89 17.28
C PRO A 69 -28.56 4.00 18.31
N LYS A 70 -28.45 3.64 19.61
CA LYS A 70 -28.28 4.60 20.70
C LYS A 70 -26.82 4.84 21.05
N THR A 71 -26.01 3.79 21.04
CA THR A 71 -24.60 3.79 21.46
C THR A 71 -23.63 3.70 20.29
N ARG A 72 -24.11 3.30 19.10
CA ARG A 72 -23.31 3.06 17.88
C ARG A 72 -22.26 1.96 18.05
N LEU A 73 -22.35 1.19 19.13
CA LEU A 73 -21.45 0.06 19.37
C LEU A 73 -21.81 -1.11 18.46
N ILE A 74 -20.77 -1.76 17.94
CA ILE A 74 -20.91 -2.94 17.10
C ILE A 74 -20.98 -4.17 18.03
N PRO A 75 -21.97 -5.05 17.86
CA PRO A 75 -22.18 -6.21 18.74
C PRO A 75 -21.09 -7.27 18.54
N ARG A 76 -20.88 -8.11 19.56
CA ARG A 76 -19.84 -9.14 19.53
C ARG A 76 -19.97 -10.15 18.41
N ASN A 77 -21.19 -10.60 18.22
CA ASN A 77 -21.56 -11.63 17.27
C ASN A 77 -22.97 -11.33 16.76
N LEU A 78 -23.30 -11.86 15.57
CA LEU A 78 -24.61 -11.68 14.96
C LEU A 78 -25.65 -12.71 15.43
N ASP A 79 -25.22 -13.78 16.11
CA ASP A 79 -26.09 -14.91 16.47
C ASP A 79 -26.25 -15.09 17.99
N ARG A 80 -25.15 -15.24 18.74
CA ARG A 80 -25.16 -15.39 20.20
C ARG A 80 -24.61 -14.14 20.88
N ASP A 81 -25.13 -13.82 22.07
CA ASP A 81 -24.61 -12.78 22.96
C ASP A 81 -24.49 -11.38 22.31
N LYS A 82 -25.54 -10.98 21.56
CA LYS A 82 -25.59 -9.71 20.81
C LYS A 82 -25.55 -8.47 21.71
N ASP A 83 -25.96 -8.63 22.97
CA ASP A 83 -25.98 -7.58 24.00
C ASP A 83 -24.68 -7.51 24.81
N ILE A 84 -23.61 -8.16 24.34
CA ILE A 84 -22.27 -8.04 24.92
C ILE A 84 -21.44 -7.17 23.98
N TRP A 85 -20.99 -6.03 24.50
CA TRP A 85 -20.09 -5.10 23.81
C TRP A 85 -18.75 -5.11 24.54
N ASN A 86 -17.81 -5.93 24.07
CA ASN A 86 -16.45 -5.95 24.60
C ASN A 86 -15.41 -5.62 23.53
N ALA A 87 -14.48 -4.73 23.86
CA ALA A 87 -13.40 -4.34 22.93
C ALA A 87 -12.50 -5.53 22.55
N GLN A 88 -12.41 -6.54 23.44
CA GLN A 88 -11.58 -7.72 23.27
C GLN A 88 -12.07 -8.65 22.15
N ASP A 89 -13.39 -8.81 21.97
CA ASP A 89 -13.92 -9.86 21.09
C ASP A 89 -14.90 -9.33 20.04
N SER A 90 -15.47 -8.12 20.21
CA SER A 90 -16.58 -7.67 19.36
C SER A 90 -16.16 -7.00 18.06
N ALA A 91 -14.88 -6.64 17.98
CA ALA A 91 -14.32 -6.01 16.80
C ALA A 91 -12.81 -6.22 16.68
N ALA A 92 -12.13 -6.95 17.57
CA ALA A 92 -10.66 -7.00 17.56
C ALA A 92 -10.07 -7.44 16.20
N ASP A 93 -10.69 -8.42 15.54
CA ASP A 93 -10.22 -8.91 14.24
C ASP A 93 -10.65 -8.01 13.06
N ASN A 94 -11.70 -7.22 13.25
CA ASN A 94 -12.38 -6.46 12.18
C ASN A 94 -12.06 -4.96 12.23
N TYR A 95 -11.77 -4.44 13.42
CA TYR A 95 -11.51 -3.05 13.74
C TYR A 95 -10.29 -2.50 13.01
N PRO A 96 -9.16 -3.23 12.89
CA PRO A 96 -8.03 -2.78 12.08
C PRO A 96 -8.43 -2.56 10.61
N PHE A 97 -9.26 -3.44 10.03
CA PHE A 97 -9.75 -3.29 8.66
C PHE A 97 -10.75 -2.14 8.52
N MET A 98 -11.60 -1.93 9.53
CA MET A 98 -12.54 -0.80 9.57
C MET A 98 -11.82 0.54 9.67
N VAL A 99 -10.84 0.65 10.56
CA VAL A 99 -10.03 1.86 10.75
C VAL A 99 -9.18 2.14 9.52
N LEU A 100 -8.53 1.12 8.93
CA LEU A 100 -7.77 1.27 7.70
C LEU A 100 -8.67 1.73 6.54
N THR A 101 -9.86 1.15 6.40
CA THR A 101 -10.84 1.57 5.40
C THR A 101 -11.28 3.01 5.62
N ALA A 102 -11.61 3.39 6.86
CA ALA A 102 -12.01 4.76 7.19
C ALA A 102 -10.89 5.76 6.89
N ALA A 103 -9.65 5.48 7.31
CA ALA A 103 -8.49 6.34 7.07
C ALA A 103 -8.20 6.53 5.57
N ILE A 104 -8.32 5.47 4.76
CA ILE A 104 -8.13 5.56 3.30
C ILE A 104 -9.27 6.34 2.63
N THR A 105 -10.51 6.23 3.14
CA THR A 105 -11.68 6.86 2.52
C THR A 105 -11.86 8.33 2.94
N GLU A 106 -11.55 8.68 4.20
CA GLU A 106 -11.65 10.06 4.70
C GLU A 106 -10.57 10.98 4.13
N PHE A 107 -9.37 10.46 3.82
CA PHE A 107 -8.29 11.27 3.23
C PHE A 107 -8.63 11.82 1.83
N PHE A 108 -9.68 11.33 1.18
CA PHE A 108 -10.18 11.82 -0.11
C PHE A 108 -11.57 12.49 -0.04
N GLY A 109 -12.13 12.71 1.17
CA GLY A 109 -13.55 13.02 1.35
C GLY A 109 -13.91 14.38 1.97
N LEU A 110 -12.96 15.28 2.23
CA LEU A 110 -13.26 16.65 2.68
C LEU A 110 -12.62 17.67 1.74
N GLY A 111 -13.31 17.91 0.63
CA GLY A 111 -13.21 19.07 -0.26
C GLY A 111 -14.60 19.49 -0.67
#